data_AF-A0A7S4AGV4-F1
#
_entry.id   AF-A0A7S4AGV4-F1
#
_cell.length_a   1.000
_cell.length_b   1.000
_cell.length_c   1.000
_cell.angle_alpha   90.00
_cell.angle_beta   90.00
_cell.angle_gamma   90.00
#
_symmetry.space_group_name_H-M   'P 1'
#
loop_
_entity.id
_entity.type
_entity.pdbx_description
1 polymer ?
#
loop_
_entity_poly.entity_id
_entity_poly.type
_entity_poly.pdbx_seq_one_letter_code
_entity_poly.pdbx_strand_id
1 'polypeptide(L)'
;MPSPPPSPAPTSTCVIDIKLEGCPTPNISLDNDCQGRPQVITFKYTGGDCAQSQNYQSRQKFLCMPTTGPSAPTTEGTVNYIEAVARGGGDTYFAGNVAVGEAYTLNQNFEFDKLSADMTITIYESQGGGILQVVDVHLSCSQALFLFDKFGAHQVVKWIETDGRVVEAQASVTTENFEIKLESSGVTKPVRLLEMQVLTNAQEAPIDYTDDIKDTILSPGDSISLPGFPIDIDLTQRIKYSFFTTIIGETVDGTNMCNGNDFHECTVGFNLSPVFPTDVPTPRPTLTAFPTGPAETTACDISSSIECTVIQPNNPKLPLSCDDLSGESSRSCPATTELLAAFLRYDGSLGDTVFVNPICGKNEFFGKFVSTGEHVELNTRAKDFCDGEGITINIYDADPIDENEDANLLGSQGASIACPGPWTIGNTIAPGLELAYYVSTADNGLTFTYNFVEAEVQINYVAFNSGRTPLTVTGGSYNGDSPFTSGDFGAAGNIVARDQQVLKSDTQVIQLEGKAGTSFNFFAAVDGTSANEFAIPCTTTASYAIEL
;
A
#
# COMPACT_ATOMS: atom_id res chain seq x y z
N MET A 1 44.99 0.11 68.19
CA MET A 1 44.40 0.29 66.85
C MET A 1 43.14 1.13 67.02
N PRO A 2 42.95 2.23 66.26
CA PRO A 2 41.73 3.02 66.33
C PRO A 2 40.54 2.21 65.83
N SER A 3 39.38 2.35 66.47
CA SER A 3 38.12 1.76 65.98
C SER A 3 37.86 2.25 64.55
N PRO A 4 37.45 1.38 63.62
CA PRO A 4 36.99 1.83 62.31
C PRO A 4 35.85 2.86 62.51
N PRO A 5 35.82 3.93 61.70
CA PRO A 5 34.75 4.91 61.76
C PRO A 5 33.40 4.19 61.57
N PRO A 6 32.35 4.58 62.31
CA PRO A 6 31.04 3.98 62.18
C PRO A 6 30.59 4.08 60.72
N SER A 7 30.21 2.94 60.13
CA SER A 7 29.63 2.92 58.79
C SER A 7 28.47 3.92 58.74
N PRO A 8 28.42 4.80 57.73
CA PRO A 8 27.30 5.72 57.58
C PRO A 8 25.99 4.92 57.62
N ALA A 9 25.03 5.38 58.42
CA ALA A 9 23.71 4.78 58.47
C ALA A 9 23.15 4.74 57.04
N PRO A 10 22.51 3.64 56.61
CA PRO A 10 21.92 3.55 55.29
C PRO A 10 20.96 4.73 55.12
N THR A 11 21.27 5.64 54.20
CA THR A 11 20.35 6.69 53.77
C THR A 11 19.19 5.97 53.10
N SER A 12 18.03 5.96 53.74
CA SER A 12 16.80 5.42 53.15
C SER A 12 16.49 6.21 51.89
N THR A 13 16.78 5.64 50.72
CA THR A 13 16.38 6.19 49.44
C THR A 13 14.89 6.01 49.30
N CYS A 14 14.15 7.12 49.31
CA CYS A 14 12.72 7.12 49.06
C CYS A 14 12.49 7.25 47.55
N VAL A 15 12.13 6.14 46.90
CA VAL A 15 11.87 6.06 45.46
C VAL A 15 10.37 5.89 45.28
N ILE A 16 9.79 6.70 44.39
CA ILE A 16 8.39 6.58 43.96
C ILE A 16 8.43 5.95 42.58
N ASP A 17 7.81 4.78 42.41
CA ASP A 17 7.67 4.17 41.10
C ASP A 17 6.49 4.81 40.38
N ILE A 18 6.71 5.21 39.14
CA ILE A 18 5.64 5.66 38.25
C ILE A 18 5.72 4.80 37.01
N LYS A 19 4.57 4.44 36.47
CA LYS A 19 4.50 3.72 35.20
C LYS A 19 3.29 4.16 34.41
N LEU A 20 3.49 4.50 33.14
CA LEU A 20 2.39 4.57 32.19
C LEU A 20 1.93 3.13 31.86
N GLU A 21 0.66 2.80 32.13
CA GLU A 21 0.16 1.42 32.04
C GLU A 21 0.23 0.85 30.62
N GLY A 22 0.14 1.72 29.61
CA GLY A 22 0.24 1.34 28.21
C GLY A 22 0.25 2.51 27.23
N CYS A 23 0.39 2.17 25.96
CA CYS A 23 0.40 3.13 24.87
C CYS A 23 -1.03 3.59 24.56
N PRO A 24 -1.24 4.83 24.07
CA PRO A 24 -2.53 5.23 23.54
C PRO A 24 -2.95 4.24 22.46
N THR A 25 -4.09 3.58 22.66
CA THR A 25 -4.65 2.62 21.71
C THR A 25 -5.64 3.36 20.80
N PRO A 26 -5.30 3.61 19.53
CA PRO A 26 -6.28 4.14 18.60
C PRO A 26 -7.42 3.13 18.46
N ASN A 27 -8.62 3.62 18.18
CA ASN A 27 -9.75 2.75 17.90
C ASN A 27 -9.48 2.04 16.55
N ILE A 28 -8.92 0.83 16.63
CA ILE A 28 -8.59 0.00 15.46
C ILE A 28 -9.83 -0.49 14.73
N SER A 29 -11.02 -0.38 15.33
CA SER A 29 -12.31 -0.56 14.65
C SER A 29 -12.74 0.73 13.95
N LEU A 30 -11.81 1.37 13.25
CA LEU A 30 -12.13 2.52 12.42
C LEU A 30 -12.91 1.99 11.22
N ASP A 31 -14.21 2.25 11.20
CA ASP A 31 -15.07 2.08 10.03
C ASP A 31 -14.60 3.10 8.97
N ASN A 32 -13.62 2.68 8.17
CA ASN A 32 -12.87 3.54 7.28
C ASN A 32 -13.15 3.24 5.81
N ASP A 33 -14.05 2.31 5.49
CA ASP A 33 -14.47 2.05 4.13
C ASP A 33 -15.59 2.99 3.74
N CYS A 34 -15.65 3.35 2.47
CA CYS A 34 -16.77 4.12 1.97
C CYS A 34 -18.01 3.23 1.74
N GLN A 35 -19.12 3.56 2.39
CA GLN A 35 -20.38 2.80 2.34
C GLN A 35 -21.47 3.56 1.57
N GLY A 36 -21.35 4.90 1.55
CA GLY A 36 -22.26 5.81 0.88
C GLY A 36 -21.49 6.87 0.12
N ARG A 37 -22.06 7.37 -0.99
CA ARG A 37 -21.38 8.39 -1.79
C ARG A 37 -21.04 9.62 -0.93
N PRO A 38 -19.82 10.16 -0.99
CA PRO A 38 -19.45 11.34 -0.22
C PRO A 38 -20.25 12.56 -0.68
N GLN A 39 -20.83 13.25 0.29
CA GLN A 39 -21.39 14.59 0.15
C GLN A 39 -20.35 15.67 0.40
N VAL A 40 -19.46 15.43 1.37
CA VAL A 40 -18.35 16.32 1.73
C VAL A 40 -17.12 15.45 1.87
N ILE A 41 -15.97 15.87 1.35
CA ILE A 41 -14.69 15.18 1.57
C ILE A 41 -13.61 16.21 1.88
N THR A 42 -12.74 15.87 2.82
CA THR A 42 -11.62 16.68 3.26
C THR A 42 -10.33 15.96 2.93
N PHE A 43 -9.45 16.67 2.25
CA PHE A 43 -8.10 16.23 1.93
C PHE A 43 -7.08 17.03 2.74
N LYS A 44 -5.99 16.39 3.16
CA LYS A 44 -4.75 17.04 3.59
C LYS A 44 -3.86 17.22 2.37
N TYR A 45 -3.38 18.44 2.13
CA TYR A 45 -2.44 18.72 1.06
C TYR A 45 -1.02 18.39 1.52
N THR A 46 -0.38 17.39 0.92
CA THR A 46 0.95 16.91 1.33
C THR A 46 2.07 17.38 0.42
N GLY A 47 1.75 18.02 -0.71
CA GLY A 47 2.73 18.29 -1.77
C GLY A 47 3.21 17.02 -2.48
N GLY A 48 4.29 17.13 -3.26
CA GLY A 48 4.94 15.99 -3.92
C GLY A 48 4.45 15.72 -5.35
N ASP A 49 4.49 14.45 -5.75
CA ASP A 49 4.22 14.01 -7.12
C ASP A 49 3.29 12.79 -7.19
N CYS A 50 3.02 12.32 -8.41
CA CYS A 50 2.11 11.21 -8.64
C CYS A 50 2.65 9.85 -8.16
N ALA A 51 3.96 9.71 -7.96
CA ALA A 51 4.57 8.46 -7.48
C ALA A 51 4.25 8.18 -6.01
N GLN A 52 3.79 9.20 -5.28
CA GLN A 52 3.35 9.09 -3.88
C GLN A 52 1.90 8.62 -3.72
N SER A 53 1.19 8.40 -4.83
CA SER A 53 -0.19 7.92 -4.81
C SER A 53 -0.26 6.52 -4.23
N GLN A 54 -1.19 6.30 -3.31
CA GLN A 54 -1.40 5.04 -2.62
C GLN A 54 -2.89 4.91 -2.36
N ASN A 55 -3.59 4.20 -3.24
CA ASN A 55 -5.02 3.95 -3.16
C ASN A 55 -5.36 2.63 -3.89
N TYR A 56 -6.57 2.13 -3.69
CA TYR A 56 -7.05 0.88 -4.30
C TYR A 56 -7.89 1.07 -5.56
N GLN A 57 -7.93 2.28 -6.12
CA GLN A 57 -8.69 2.52 -7.34
C GLN A 57 -7.91 2.03 -8.56
N SER A 58 -8.63 1.43 -9.52
CA SER A 58 -8.03 1.04 -10.79
C SER A 58 -7.55 2.28 -11.57
N ARG A 59 -6.57 2.12 -12.47
CA ARG A 59 -6.06 3.21 -13.32
C ARG A 59 -7.10 3.85 -14.24
N GLN A 60 -8.27 3.21 -14.43
CA GLN A 60 -9.38 3.79 -15.19
C GLN A 60 -10.20 4.79 -14.35
N LYS A 61 -10.10 4.69 -13.01
CA LYS A 61 -10.87 5.47 -12.03
C LYS A 61 -10.00 6.48 -11.29
N PHE A 62 -8.71 6.20 -11.22
CA PHE A 62 -7.69 7.10 -10.74
C PHE A 62 -6.62 7.35 -11.82
N LEU A 63 -6.37 8.62 -12.12
CA LEU A 63 -5.26 9.05 -12.97
C LEU A 63 -4.58 10.23 -12.29
N CYS A 64 -3.25 10.18 -12.18
CA CYS A 64 -2.46 11.32 -11.74
C CYS A 64 -1.43 11.62 -12.81
N MET A 65 -1.50 12.83 -13.36
CA MET A 65 -0.60 13.29 -14.41
C MET A 65 0.40 14.27 -13.80
N PRO A 66 1.71 13.95 -13.85
CA PRO A 66 2.72 14.96 -13.60
C PRO A 66 2.65 15.98 -14.73
N THR A 67 2.84 17.25 -14.41
CA THR A 67 3.05 18.26 -15.45
C THR A 67 4.51 18.22 -15.91
N THR A 68 4.81 18.88 -17.03
CA THR A 68 6.19 19.09 -17.48
C THR A 68 6.96 20.08 -16.58
N GLY A 69 6.28 20.72 -15.64
CA GLY A 69 6.83 21.63 -14.65
C GLY A 69 7.42 20.94 -13.42
N PRO A 70 7.84 21.72 -12.41
CA PRO A 70 8.27 21.17 -11.13
C PRO A 70 7.10 20.45 -10.44
N SER A 71 7.41 19.40 -9.68
CA SER A 71 6.43 18.77 -8.79
C SER A 71 5.91 19.76 -7.73
N ALA A 72 4.75 19.46 -7.14
CA ALA A 72 4.23 20.26 -6.04
C ALA A 72 5.23 20.27 -4.87
N PRO A 73 5.49 21.44 -4.25
CA PRO A 73 6.47 21.56 -3.18
C PRO A 73 6.07 20.73 -1.96
N THR A 74 7.04 20.11 -1.29
CA THR A 74 6.82 19.29 -0.08
C THR A 74 7.20 20.01 1.22
N THR A 75 7.62 21.28 1.13
CA THR A 75 8.02 22.05 2.31
C THR A 75 6.78 22.54 3.05
N GLU A 76 6.62 22.13 4.31
CA GLU A 76 5.53 22.52 5.21
C GLU A 76 5.29 24.04 5.17
N GLY A 77 4.02 24.44 5.08
CA GLY A 77 3.62 25.85 5.01
C GLY A 77 3.75 26.51 3.63
N THR A 78 4.29 25.83 2.62
CA THR A 78 4.32 26.37 1.25
C THR A 78 2.91 26.40 0.68
N VAL A 79 2.48 27.56 0.16
CA VAL A 79 1.10 27.77 -0.31
C VAL A 79 1.01 27.54 -1.82
N ASN A 80 0.01 26.78 -2.24
CA ASN A 80 -0.38 26.61 -3.64
C ASN A 80 -1.88 26.87 -3.81
N TYR A 81 -2.32 27.10 -5.04
CA TYR A 81 -3.74 27.22 -5.35
C TYR A 81 -4.27 25.86 -5.80
N ILE A 82 -5.35 25.38 -5.19
CA ILE A 82 -5.98 24.10 -5.50
C ILE A 82 -7.40 24.36 -5.99
N GLU A 83 -7.78 23.68 -7.07
CA GLU A 83 -9.12 23.69 -7.64
C GLU A 83 -9.62 22.25 -7.78
N ALA A 84 -10.87 21.99 -7.38
CA ALA A 84 -11.50 20.69 -7.49
C ALA A 84 -12.88 20.82 -8.15
N VAL A 85 -13.02 20.20 -9.31
CA VAL A 85 -14.21 20.29 -10.17
C VAL A 85 -14.71 18.90 -10.55
N ALA A 86 -15.99 18.80 -10.93
CA ALA A 86 -16.49 17.59 -11.58
C ALA A 86 -15.71 17.33 -12.89
N ARG A 87 -15.40 16.07 -13.19
CA ARG A 87 -14.73 15.72 -14.46
C ARG A 87 -15.64 16.11 -15.63
N GLY A 88 -15.10 16.88 -16.58
CA GLY A 88 -15.86 17.50 -17.68
C GLY A 88 -16.44 18.88 -17.36
N GLY A 89 -16.20 19.40 -16.14
CA GLY A 89 -16.65 20.71 -15.68
C GLY A 89 -18.06 20.72 -15.09
N GLY A 90 -18.63 21.92 -14.95
CA GLY A 90 -20.00 22.14 -14.46
C GLY A 90 -20.05 22.60 -13.01
N ASP A 91 -19.50 21.80 -12.09
CA ASP A 91 -19.54 22.07 -10.66
C ASP A 91 -18.12 22.27 -10.10
N THR A 92 -17.91 23.35 -9.34
CA THR A 92 -16.67 23.60 -8.59
C THR A 92 -16.94 23.35 -7.10
N TYR A 93 -16.27 22.36 -6.52
CA TYR A 93 -16.47 21.99 -5.12
C TYR A 93 -15.48 22.64 -4.17
N PHE A 94 -14.33 23.09 -4.69
CA PHE A 94 -13.34 23.87 -3.95
C PHE A 94 -12.46 24.66 -4.92
N ALA A 95 -12.10 25.89 -4.54
CA ALA A 95 -11.07 26.66 -5.22
C ALA A 95 -10.43 27.63 -4.22
N GLY A 96 -9.15 27.47 -3.92
CA GLY A 96 -8.52 28.27 -2.86
C GLY A 96 -7.03 28.02 -2.66
N ASN A 97 -6.38 28.90 -1.91
CA ASN A 97 -5.01 28.72 -1.47
C ASN A 97 -4.97 27.73 -0.29
N VAL A 98 -4.06 26.76 -0.35
CA VAL A 98 -3.86 25.74 0.68
C VAL A 98 -2.36 25.57 0.92
N ALA A 99 -1.91 25.60 2.17
CA ALA A 99 -0.52 25.35 2.51
C ALA A 99 -0.23 23.84 2.62
N VAL A 100 0.99 23.42 2.30
CA VAL A 100 1.45 22.04 2.58
C VAL A 100 1.30 21.77 4.07
N GLY A 101 0.61 20.68 4.41
CA GLY A 101 0.24 20.29 5.76
C GLY A 101 -1.21 20.63 6.12
N GLU A 102 -1.83 21.60 5.45
CA GLU A 102 -3.20 22.03 5.72
C GLU A 102 -4.25 21.12 5.07
N ALA A 103 -5.43 21.09 5.70
CA ALA A 103 -6.60 20.41 5.16
C ALA A 103 -7.52 21.38 4.41
N TYR A 104 -8.16 20.90 3.35
CA TYR A 104 -9.17 21.62 2.60
C TYR A 104 -10.36 20.70 2.30
N THR A 105 -11.56 21.29 2.31
CA THR A 105 -12.83 20.54 2.26
C THR A 105 -13.60 20.86 0.99
N LEU A 106 -13.87 19.83 0.18
CA LEU A 106 -14.76 19.92 -0.97
C LEU A 106 -16.21 19.98 -0.50
N ASN A 107 -17.00 20.88 -1.08
CA ASN A 107 -18.42 21.08 -0.76
C ASN A 107 -18.67 21.36 0.74
N GLN A 108 -17.78 22.13 1.38
CA GLN A 108 -17.81 22.40 2.83
C GLN A 108 -19.16 22.97 3.32
N ASN A 109 -19.83 23.76 2.47
CA ASN A 109 -21.09 24.43 2.80
C ASN A 109 -22.34 23.61 2.42
N PHE A 110 -22.18 22.36 1.99
CA PHE A 110 -23.28 21.52 1.51
C PHE A 110 -24.09 22.20 0.38
N GLU A 111 -23.41 22.93 -0.51
CA GLU A 111 -24.04 23.57 -1.67
C GLU A 111 -24.61 22.52 -2.64
N PHE A 112 -23.94 21.36 -2.73
CA PHE A 112 -24.35 20.22 -3.52
C PHE A 112 -24.85 19.08 -2.62
N ASP A 113 -25.90 18.37 -3.05
CA ASP A 113 -26.44 17.20 -2.34
C ASP A 113 -25.43 16.04 -2.28
N LYS A 114 -24.49 15.98 -3.23
CA LYS A 114 -23.39 15.00 -3.28
C LYS A 114 -22.25 15.49 -4.17
N LEU A 115 -21.04 14.97 -3.95
CA LEU A 115 -19.92 15.18 -4.86
C LEU A 115 -20.10 14.38 -6.15
N SER A 116 -19.55 14.86 -7.27
CA SER A 116 -19.47 14.08 -8.51
C SER A 116 -18.75 12.75 -8.28
N ALA A 117 -19.15 11.72 -9.03
CA ALA A 117 -18.49 10.42 -8.97
C ALA A 117 -17.10 10.50 -9.59
N ASP A 118 -16.95 11.28 -10.66
CA ASP A 118 -15.67 11.56 -11.31
C ASP A 118 -15.29 13.01 -11.03
N MET A 119 -14.09 13.20 -10.50
CA MET A 119 -13.57 14.47 -10.01
C MET A 119 -12.18 14.73 -10.57
N THR A 120 -11.88 15.99 -10.88
CA THR A 120 -10.54 16.46 -11.25
C THR A 120 -10.09 17.49 -10.23
N ILE A 121 -8.96 17.23 -9.58
CA ILE A 121 -8.28 18.14 -8.65
C ILE A 121 -6.99 18.62 -9.32
N THR A 122 -6.83 19.93 -9.42
CA THR A 122 -5.68 20.56 -10.06
C THR A 122 -4.94 21.44 -9.06
N ILE A 123 -3.62 21.29 -9.00
CA ILE A 123 -2.73 22.13 -8.21
C ILE A 123 -2.02 23.11 -9.14
N TYR A 124 -2.01 24.38 -8.76
CA TYR A 124 -1.32 25.46 -9.46
C TYR A 124 -0.27 26.12 -8.55
N GLU A 125 0.78 26.67 -9.15
CA GLU A 125 1.78 27.48 -8.42
C GLU A 125 1.12 28.62 -7.63
N SER A 126 0.17 29.30 -8.25
CA SER A 126 -0.69 30.33 -7.69
C SER A 126 -2.00 30.38 -8.48
N GLN A 127 -2.98 31.17 -8.04
CA GLN A 127 -4.21 31.36 -8.82
C GLN A 127 -3.89 31.89 -10.23
N GLY A 128 -4.27 31.14 -11.27
CA GLY A 128 -3.93 31.43 -12.67
C GLY A 128 -2.46 31.20 -13.07
N GLY A 129 -1.66 30.60 -12.19
CA GLY A 129 -0.27 30.23 -12.45
C GLY A 129 -0.12 28.91 -13.23
N GLY A 130 1.12 28.41 -13.32
CA GLY A 130 1.39 27.12 -13.95
C GLY A 130 0.76 25.95 -13.18
N ILE A 131 0.28 24.95 -13.91
CA ILE A 131 -0.22 23.70 -13.31
C ILE A 131 1.00 22.90 -12.82
N LEU A 132 0.91 22.38 -11.59
CA LEU A 132 1.91 21.51 -10.97
C LEU A 132 1.48 20.04 -11.08
N GLN A 133 0.20 19.74 -10.87
CA GLN A 133 -0.34 18.38 -10.89
C GLN A 133 -1.83 18.38 -11.24
N VAL A 134 -2.27 17.36 -11.98
CA VAL A 134 -3.69 17.07 -12.23
C VAL A 134 -4.00 15.67 -11.72
N VAL A 135 -5.02 15.57 -10.88
CA VAL A 135 -5.45 14.32 -10.25
C VAL A 135 -6.91 14.07 -10.54
N ASP A 136 -7.17 13.00 -11.26
CA ASP A 136 -8.48 12.45 -11.53
C ASP A 136 -8.79 11.35 -10.51
N VAL A 137 -9.88 11.49 -9.77
CA VAL A 137 -10.29 10.56 -8.70
C VAL A 137 -11.76 10.17 -8.81
N HIS A 138 -12.10 8.95 -8.40
CA HIS A 138 -13.47 8.46 -8.38
C HIS A 138 -14.04 8.38 -6.95
N LEU A 139 -15.16 9.05 -6.67
CA LEU A 139 -15.78 9.15 -5.34
C LEU A 139 -17.14 8.43 -5.24
N SER A 140 -17.49 7.52 -6.15
CA SER A 140 -18.81 6.83 -6.10
C SER A 140 -18.94 5.76 -5.00
N CYS A 141 -17.82 5.33 -4.40
CA CYS A 141 -17.72 4.17 -3.50
C CYS A 141 -18.04 2.81 -4.12
N SER A 142 -18.27 2.77 -5.44
CA SER A 142 -18.22 1.52 -6.24
C SER A 142 -16.79 1.03 -6.48
N GLN A 143 -15.80 1.81 -6.05
CA GLN A 143 -14.41 1.45 -5.90
C GLN A 143 -14.02 1.75 -4.46
N ALA A 144 -13.06 1.00 -3.94
CA ALA A 144 -12.62 1.17 -2.58
C ALA A 144 -12.02 2.57 -2.38
N LEU A 145 -12.56 3.31 -1.41
CA LEU A 145 -12.11 4.62 -0.94
C LEU A 145 -11.99 4.51 0.57
N PHE A 146 -10.80 4.76 1.09
CA PHE A 146 -10.49 4.65 2.51
C PHE A 146 -9.95 5.95 3.07
N LEU A 147 -10.04 6.09 4.40
CA LEU A 147 -9.23 7.07 5.10
C LEU A 147 -7.75 6.80 4.80
N PHE A 148 -7.00 7.88 4.63
CA PHE A 148 -5.57 7.89 4.33
C PHE A 148 -5.17 7.48 2.92
N ASP A 149 -6.11 7.14 2.04
CA ASP A 149 -5.83 7.01 0.60
C ASP A 149 -5.16 8.29 0.09
N LYS A 150 -4.12 8.12 -0.72
CA LYS A 150 -3.35 9.18 -1.36
C LYS A 150 -3.58 9.19 -2.86
N PHE A 151 -3.97 10.35 -3.37
CA PHE A 151 -4.18 10.63 -4.78
C PHE A 151 -3.25 11.79 -5.17
N GLY A 152 -2.05 11.48 -5.67
CA GLY A 152 -0.98 12.46 -5.85
C GLY A 152 -0.63 13.15 -4.53
N ALA A 153 -0.70 14.48 -4.53
CA ALA A 153 -0.42 15.33 -3.37
C ALA A 153 -1.60 15.51 -2.39
N HIS A 154 -2.65 14.70 -2.52
CA HIS A 154 -3.87 14.81 -1.73
C HIS A 154 -4.11 13.54 -0.91
N GLN A 155 -4.27 13.66 0.40
CA GLN A 155 -4.58 12.54 1.28
C GLN A 155 -5.98 12.68 1.89
N VAL A 156 -6.80 11.64 1.80
CA VAL A 156 -8.14 11.64 2.42
C VAL A 156 -8.00 11.60 3.94
N VAL A 157 -8.61 12.56 4.64
CA VAL A 157 -8.59 12.61 6.12
C VAL A 157 -9.98 12.58 6.75
N LYS A 158 -11.03 12.92 6.00
CA LYS A 158 -12.42 12.89 6.46
C LYS A 158 -13.41 12.94 5.30
N TRP A 159 -14.58 12.33 5.43
CA TRP A 159 -15.75 12.60 4.60
C TRP A 159 -17.05 12.49 5.37
N ILE A 160 -18.12 13.02 4.77
CA ILE A 160 -19.50 12.89 5.21
C ILE A 160 -20.27 12.29 4.04
N GLU A 161 -20.97 11.20 4.27
CA GLU A 161 -21.77 10.50 3.26
C GLU A 161 -23.17 11.10 3.15
N THR A 162 -23.87 10.80 2.06
CA THR A 162 -25.23 11.33 1.81
C THR A 162 -26.29 10.91 2.84
N ASP A 163 -26.03 9.87 3.64
CA ASP A 163 -26.91 9.44 4.73
C ASP A 163 -26.59 10.12 6.08
N GLY A 164 -25.55 10.97 6.10
CA GLY A 164 -25.06 11.67 7.29
C GLY A 164 -23.96 10.93 8.06
N ARG A 165 -23.53 9.74 7.62
CA ARG A 165 -22.39 9.04 8.25
C ARG A 165 -21.12 9.89 8.09
N VAL A 166 -20.43 10.12 9.21
CA VAL A 166 -19.15 10.84 9.23
C VAL A 166 -18.04 9.82 9.39
N VAL A 167 -17.13 9.81 8.44
CA VAL A 167 -15.92 8.99 8.48
C VAL A 167 -14.74 9.93 8.63
N GLU A 168 -14.03 9.87 9.74
CA GLU A 168 -12.91 10.78 10.02
C GLU A 168 -11.79 10.05 10.74
N ALA A 169 -10.55 10.48 10.46
CA ALA A 169 -9.41 10.03 11.22
C ALA A 169 -9.57 10.43 12.69
N GLN A 170 -9.25 9.52 13.60
CA GLN A 170 -9.23 9.83 15.02
C GLN A 170 -8.11 10.84 15.30
N ALA A 171 -8.47 12.11 15.46
CA ALA A 171 -7.52 13.20 15.66
C ALA A 171 -6.82 13.15 17.02
N SER A 172 -7.53 12.66 18.04
CA SER A 172 -7.02 12.57 19.41
C SER A 172 -7.26 11.19 20.02
N VAL A 173 -6.25 10.65 20.70
CA VAL A 173 -6.36 9.44 21.51
C VAL A 173 -5.94 9.76 22.94
N THR A 174 -6.71 9.27 23.91
CA THR A 174 -6.34 9.38 25.32
C THR A 174 -5.26 8.34 25.62
N THR A 175 -4.18 8.75 26.29
CA THR A 175 -3.21 7.80 26.85
C THR A 175 -3.90 6.86 27.84
N GLU A 176 -3.28 5.72 28.15
CA GLU A 176 -3.75 4.92 29.30
C GLU A 176 -3.48 5.64 30.63
N ASN A 177 -3.95 5.04 31.71
CA ASN A 177 -3.78 5.58 33.05
C ASN A 177 -2.31 5.50 33.49
N PHE A 178 -1.94 6.38 34.41
CA PHE A 178 -0.65 6.30 35.12
C PHE A 178 -0.84 5.57 36.44
N GLU A 179 -0.05 4.53 36.69
CA GLU A 179 0.06 3.90 38.00
C GLU A 179 1.22 4.53 38.76
N ILE A 180 0.94 5.09 39.94
CA ILE A 180 1.95 5.58 40.87
C ILE A 180 1.98 4.63 42.06
N LYS A 181 3.14 4.10 42.40
CA LYS A 181 3.31 3.11 43.46
C LYS A 181 4.48 3.45 44.36
N LEU A 182 4.30 3.25 45.66
CA LEU A 182 5.39 3.36 46.62
C LEU A 182 5.94 1.96 46.94
N GLU A 183 7.23 1.73 46.70
CA GLU A 183 7.86 0.43 46.97
C GLU A 183 7.65 -0.02 48.41
N SER A 184 7.13 -1.25 48.56
CA SER A 184 7.00 -1.93 49.84
C SER A 184 8.39 -2.40 50.30
N SER A 185 9.05 -1.58 51.10
CA SER A 185 10.22 -2.00 51.88
C SER A 185 9.92 -1.83 53.37
N GLY A 186 10.47 -2.70 54.22
CA GLY A 186 10.31 -2.61 55.67
C GLY A 186 10.90 -1.34 56.31
N VAL A 187 11.48 -0.45 55.50
CA VAL A 187 12.10 0.82 55.91
C VAL A 187 11.48 2.04 55.22
N THR A 188 10.57 1.85 54.25
CA THR A 188 9.92 2.96 53.54
C THR A 188 8.92 3.64 54.45
N LYS A 189 8.99 4.96 54.59
CA LYS A 189 8.00 5.76 55.33
C LYS A 189 6.86 6.18 54.39
N PRO A 190 5.66 6.48 54.92
CA PRO A 190 4.61 7.10 54.11
C PRO A 190 5.09 8.40 53.46
N VAL A 191 4.66 8.65 52.23
CA VAL A 191 5.06 9.79 51.40
C VAL A 191 3.83 10.61 51.05
N ARG A 192 3.90 11.93 51.28
CA ARG A 192 2.96 12.92 50.75
C ARG A 192 3.43 13.36 49.37
N LEU A 193 2.57 13.24 48.37
CA LEU A 193 2.84 13.70 47.01
C LEU A 193 2.68 15.23 46.92
N LEU A 194 3.56 15.86 46.14
CA LEU A 194 3.65 17.33 46.03
C LEU A 194 3.42 17.84 44.62
N GLU A 195 4.06 17.23 43.61
CA GLU A 195 4.06 17.70 42.22
C GLU A 195 4.23 16.53 41.26
N MET A 196 3.55 16.58 40.11
CA MET A 196 3.76 15.64 39.00
C MET A 196 3.53 16.32 37.67
N GLN A 197 4.45 16.08 36.74
CA GLN A 197 4.38 16.59 35.38
C GLN A 197 4.75 15.51 34.37
N VAL A 198 4.10 15.55 33.20
CA VAL A 198 4.42 14.71 32.04
C VAL A 198 4.85 15.62 30.88
N LEU A 199 6.04 15.38 30.35
CA LEU A 199 6.53 15.98 29.12
C LEU A 199 6.34 14.99 27.97
N THR A 200 5.76 15.45 26.87
CA THR A 200 5.59 14.63 25.66
C THR A 200 5.97 15.42 24.41
N ASN A 201 6.36 14.71 23.36
CA ASN A 201 6.56 15.30 22.03
C ASN A 201 5.25 15.44 21.24
N ALA A 202 4.12 14.99 21.80
CA ALA A 202 2.80 15.15 21.18
C ALA A 202 2.21 16.55 21.38
N GLN A 203 2.71 17.33 22.35
CA GLN A 203 2.18 18.64 22.72
C GLN A 203 3.31 19.57 23.18
N GLU A 204 3.13 20.88 23.02
CA GLU A 204 4.15 21.86 23.41
C GLU A 204 4.19 22.12 24.93
N ALA A 205 3.03 22.03 25.59
CA ALA A 205 2.90 22.31 27.02
C ALA A 205 3.03 21.02 27.87
N PRO A 206 3.70 21.08 29.03
CA PRO A 206 3.66 19.99 30.00
C PRO A 206 2.23 19.70 30.48
N ILE A 207 1.92 18.43 30.72
CA ILE A 207 0.70 18.04 31.43
C ILE A 207 0.98 18.08 32.92
N ASP A 208 0.23 18.88 33.66
CA ASP A 208 0.38 19.08 35.09
C ASP A 208 -0.69 18.30 35.87
N TYR A 209 -0.25 17.32 36.67
CA TYR A 209 -1.11 16.52 37.55
C TYR A 209 -1.01 16.97 39.02
N THR A 210 -0.35 18.10 39.29
CA THR A 210 -0.07 18.56 40.66
C THR A 210 -1.34 18.65 41.50
N ASP A 211 -2.40 19.27 40.98
CA ASP A 211 -3.65 19.42 41.74
C ASP A 211 -4.38 18.10 42.00
N ASP A 212 -4.17 17.08 41.15
CA ASP A 212 -4.80 15.76 41.30
C ASP A 212 -4.13 14.91 42.39
N ILE A 213 -2.83 15.09 42.62
CA ILE A 213 -2.08 14.26 43.58
C ILE A 213 -1.69 14.99 44.87
N LYS A 214 -1.70 16.33 44.88
CA LYS A 214 -1.17 17.12 45.99
C LYS A 214 -1.84 16.73 47.30
N ASP A 215 -1.01 16.59 48.33
CA ASP A 215 -1.40 16.18 49.68
C ASP A 215 -1.91 14.73 49.81
N THR A 216 -1.94 13.95 48.72
CA THR A 216 -2.20 12.50 48.78
C THR A 216 -1.06 11.79 49.49
N ILE A 217 -1.39 10.97 50.49
CA ILE A 217 -0.41 10.18 51.26
C ILE A 217 -0.44 8.74 50.78
N LEU A 218 0.70 8.26 50.28
CA LEU A 218 0.93 6.85 49.93
C LEU A 218 1.65 6.14 51.07
N SER A 219 1.06 5.05 51.58
CA SER A 219 1.75 4.11 52.45
C SER A 219 2.59 3.13 51.63
N PRO A 220 3.63 2.50 52.21
CA PRO A 220 4.41 1.49 51.50
C PRO A 220 3.52 0.35 50.97
N GLY A 221 3.56 0.11 49.65
CA GLY A 221 2.72 -0.87 48.96
C GLY A 221 1.41 -0.32 48.41
N ASP A 222 1.02 0.92 48.73
CA ASP A 222 -0.15 1.58 48.12
C ASP A 222 0.14 1.96 46.67
N SER A 223 -0.92 2.02 45.85
CA SER A 223 -0.89 2.60 44.52
C SER A 223 -2.09 3.52 44.28
N ILE A 224 -1.91 4.50 43.40
CA ILE A 224 -2.97 5.34 42.85
C ILE A 224 -2.92 5.29 41.33
N SER A 225 -4.09 5.40 40.71
CA SER A 225 -4.23 5.43 39.25
C SER A 225 -4.74 6.80 38.85
N LEU A 226 -4.02 7.49 37.97
CA LEU A 226 -4.43 8.77 37.41
C LEU A 226 -4.99 8.57 35.99
N PRO A 227 -6.05 9.29 35.61
CA PRO A 227 -6.59 9.21 34.26
C PRO A 227 -5.53 9.67 33.25
N GLY A 228 -5.48 9.02 32.09
CA GLY A 228 -4.67 9.49 30.96
C GLY A 228 -5.15 10.83 30.41
N PHE A 229 -4.40 11.39 29.46
CA PHE A 229 -4.70 12.67 28.81
C PHE A 229 -4.81 12.52 27.30
N PRO A 230 -5.63 13.35 26.61
CA PRO A 230 -5.70 13.32 25.15
C PRO A 230 -4.39 13.82 24.56
N ILE A 231 -3.88 13.09 23.56
CA ILE A 231 -2.81 13.54 22.68
C ILE A 231 -3.29 13.58 21.24
N ASP A 232 -2.79 14.54 20.49
CA ASP A 232 -3.00 14.57 19.04
C ASP A 232 -2.10 13.52 18.41
N ILE A 233 -2.70 12.64 17.60
CA ILE A 233 -1.95 11.62 16.88
C ILE A 233 -2.15 11.79 15.38
N ASP A 234 -1.06 11.73 14.63
CA ASP A 234 -1.13 11.57 13.20
C ASP A 234 -1.13 10.08 12.86
N LEU A 235 -2.31 9.52 12.57
CA LEU A 235 -2.44 8.11 12.16
C LEU A 235 -1.89 7.83 10.76
N THR A 236 -1.64 8.88 9.95
CA THR A 236 -1.09 8.77 8.59
C THR A 236 0.39 8.40 8.58
N GLN A 237 1.08 8.66 9.69
CA GLN A 237 2.50 8.43 9.83
C GLN A 237 2.76 7.56 11.06
N ARG A 238 3.75 6.69 10.94
CA ARG A 238 4.25 5.93 12.09
C ARG A 238 5.17 6.83 12.92
N ILE A 239 4.59 7.54 13.87
CA ILE A 239 5.31 8.49 14.74
C ILE A 239 5.67 7.82 16.06
N LYS A 240 6.87 8.10 16.54
CA LYS A 240 7.33 7.70 17.87
C LYS A 240 6.94 8.78 18.87
N TYR A 241 6.11 8.42 19.84
CA TYR A 241 5.72 9.28 20.94
C TYR A 241 6.53 8.92 22.18
N SER A 242 7.01 9.94 22.88
CA SER A 242 7.77 9.81 24.11
C SER A 242 7.04 10.52 25.24
N PHE A 243 7.05 9.93 26.42
CA PHE A 243 6.47 10.45 27.65
C PHE A 243 7.54 10.40 28.73
N PHE A 244 7.93 11.56 29.23
CA PHE A 244 8.83 11.67 30.37
C PHE A 244 8.05 12.22 31.56
N THR A 245 7.87 11.37 32.56
CA THR A 245 7.07 11.66 33.74
C THR A 245 7.98 11.90 34.92
N THR A 246 7.68 12.93 35.72
CA THR A 246 8.38 13.22 36.97
C THR A 246 7.39 13.38 38.10
N ILE A 247 7.71 12.87 39.29
CA ILE A 247 6.94 13.07 40.52
C ILE A 247 7.87 13.44 41.66
N ILE A 248 7.38 14.33 42.52
CA ILE A 248 8.05 14.78 43.73
C ILE A 248 7.11 14.55 44.90
N GLY A 249 7.64 13.97 45.97
CA GLY A 249 6.97 13.81 47.25
C GLY A 249 7.89 14.11 48.43
N GLU A 250 7.32 14.19 49.62
CA GLU A 250 8.04 14.30 50.90
C GLU A 250 7.58 13.20 51.86
N THR A 251 8.47 12.68 52.69
CA THR A 251 8.04 11.79 53.77
C THR A 251 7.13 12.56 54.73
N VAL A 252 6.11 11.91 55.31
CA VAL A 252 5.11 12.61 56.18
C VAL A 252 5.73 13.28 57.41
N ASP A 253 6.94 12.87 57.81
CA ASP A 253 7.72 13.50 58.88
C ASP A 253 8.59 14.68 58.43
N GLY A 254 8.55 15.05 57.14
CA GLY A 254 9.30 16.15 56.54
C GLY A 254 10.81 15.91 56.45
N THR A 255 11.29 14.68 56.65
CA THR A 255 12.73 14.40 56.75
C THR A 255 13.41 14.16 55.40
N ASN A 256 12.69 13.66 54.39
CA ASN A 256 13.26 13.32 53.10
C ASN A 256 12.35 13.75 51.94
N MET A 257 12.97 14.22 50.86
CA MET A 257 12.33 14.37 49.55
C MET A 257 12.45 13.04 48.79
N CYS A 258 11.35 12.61 48.19
CA CYS A 258 11.22 11.43 47.37
C CYS A 258 11.04 11.88 45.92
N ASN A 259 11.80 11.31 44.99
CA ASN A 259 11.65 11.60 43.57
C ASN A 259 11.38 10.29 42.83
N GLY A 260 10.51 10.38 41.84
CA GLY A 260 10.26 9.31 40.87
C GLY A 260 10.31 9.87 39.46
N ASN A 261 10.75 9.06 38.52
CA ASN A 261 10.63 9.37 37.11
C ASN A 261 10.39 8.11 36.29
N ASP A 262 9.76 8.29 35.14
CA ASP A 262 9.55 7.24 34.16
C ASP A 262 9.75 7.80 32.76
N PHE A 263 10.21 6.94 31.85
CA PHE A 263 10.34 7.26 30.44
C PHE A 263 9.70 6.14 29.63
N HIS A 264 8.57 6.48 29.00
CA HIS A 264 7.83 5.57 28.15
C HIS A 264 7.93 6.02 26.70
N GLU A 265 8.18 5.08 25.80
CA GLU A 265 8.15 5.33 24.36
C GLU A 265 7.20 4.36 23.69
N CYS A 266 6.38 4.88 22.80
CA CYS A 266 5.51 4.08 21.96
C CYS A 266 5.54 4.56 20.52
N THR A 267 5.04 3.72 19.63
CA THR A 267 4.93 4.05 18.21
C THR A 267 3.49 3.86 17.80
N VAL A 268 2.84 4.94 17.41
CA VAL A 268 1.43 4.96 17.03
C VAL A 268 1.34 5.40 15.56
N GLY A 269 0.31 4.92 14.86
CA GLY A 269 0.10 5.14 13.44
C GLY A 269 0.04 3.83 12.67
N PHE A 270 -0.62 3.85 11.52
CA PHE A 270 -0.70 2.67 10.68
C PHE A 270 0.64 2.45 9.99
N ASN A 271 1.16 1.23 10.04
CA ASN A 271 2.13 0.79 9.05
C ASN A 271 1.34 0.55 7.76
N LEU A 272 0.96 1.64 7.08
CA LEU A 272 0.54 1.56 5.69
C LEU A 272 1.73 0.90 5.00
N SER A 273 1.60 -0.39 4.68
CA SER A 273 2.71 -1.20 4.20
C SER A 273 3.46 -0.35 3.19
N PRO A 274 4.78 -0.12 3.40
CA PRO A 274 5.55 0.59 2.41
C PRO A 274 5.27 -0.09 1.10
N VAL A 275 4.86 0.72 0.12
CA VAL A 275 4.82 0.47 -1.31
C VAL A 275 5.60 -0.80 -1.66
N PHE A 276 5.00 -1.70 -2.45
CA PHE A 276 5.76 -2.73 -3.16
C PHE A 276 7.09 -2.13 -3.64
N PRO A 277 8.22 -2.79 -3.39
CA PRO A 277 9.53 -2.20 -3.55
C PRO A 277 9.68 -1.67 -4.97
N THR A 278 9.88 -0.36 -5.11
CA THR A 278 10.52 0.17 -6.30
C THR A 278 12.02 0.07 -6.05
N ASP A 279 12.68 -0.73 -6.88
CA ASP A 279 14.11 -0.98 -6.87
C ASP A 279 14.90 0.33 -7.06
N VAL A 280 15.29 1.00 -5.96
CA VAL A 280 16.37 1.99 -6.00
C VAL A 280 17.24 1.89 -4.73
N PRO A 281 18.54 1.61 -4.88
CA PRO A 281 19.46 1.50 -3.75
C PRO A 281 19.96 2.88 -3.32
N THR A 282 19.73 3.26 -2.06
CA THR A 282 20.48 4.34 -1.39
C THR A 282 21.48 3.78 -0.37
N PRO A 283 22.73 4.29 -0.32
CA PRO A 283 23.79 3.74 0.51
C PRO A 283 23.62 4.11 1.99
N ARG A 284 23.82 3.13 2.88
CA ARG A 284 23.81 3.33 4.35
C ARG A 284 25.15 3.85 4.88
N PRO A 285 25.14 4.62 5.98
CA PRO A 285 26.34 5.11 6.66
C PRO A 285 27.02 3.99 7.47
N THR A 286 28.35 4.06 7.54
CA THR A 286 29.23 3.08 8.17
C THR A 286 29.20 3.21 9.70
N LEU A 287 28.70 2.18 10.41
CA LEU A 287 28.82 2.05 11.86
C LEU A 287 29.91 1.03 12.21
N THR A 288 30.75 1.39 13.18
CA THR A 288 31.85 0.61 13.76
C THR A 288 31.36 -0.66 14.47
N ALA A 289 32.22 -1.70 14.46
CA ALA A 289 31.91 -3.06 14.89
C ALA A 289 31.46 -3.19 16.35
N PHE A 290 30.26 -3.77 16.54
CA PHE A 290 29.74 -4.23 17.83
C PHE A 290 30.30 -5.62 18.19
N PRO A 291 30.24 -6.04 19.47
CA PRO A 291 30.81 -7.30 19.95
C PRO A 291 30.09 -8.49 19.33
N THR A 292 30.85 -9.50 18.95
CA THR A 292 30.37 -10.79 18.44
C THR A 292 29.40 -11.43 19.44
N GLY A 293 28.13 -11.53 19.05
CA GLY A 293 27.11 -12.25 19.79
C GLY A 293 27.39 -13.76 19.87
N PRO A 294 26.64 -14.51 20.69
CA PRO A 294 26.82 -15.95 20.88
C PRO A 294 26.66 -16.72 19.56
N ALA A 295 27.34 -17.86 19.43
CA ALA A 295 27.43 -18.72 18.23
C ALA A 295 26.08 -19.20 17.66
N GLU A 296 24.99 -19.03 18.39
CA GLU A 296 23.63 -19.27 17.88
C GLU A 296 23.15 -18.17 16.91
N THR A 297 23.85 -17.02 16.84
CA THR A 297 23.59 -15.94 15.87
C THR A 297 24.39 -16.07 14.56
N THR A 298 25.21 -17.12 14.42
CA THR A 298 26.05 -17.41 13.23
C THR A 298 25.55 -18.59 12.38
N ALA A 299 24.36 -19.11 12.68
CA ALA A 299 23.75 -20.19 11.90
C ALA A 299 23.51 -19.76 10.44
N CYS A 300 23.78 -20.67 9.52
CA CYS A 300 23.41 -20.53 8.11
C CYS A 300 21.88 -20.65 8.03
N ASP A 301 21.23 -19.61 7.53
CA ASP A 301 19.78 -19.51 7.45
C ASP A 301 19.40 -19.14 6.02
N ILE A 302 19.05 -20.17 5.25
CA ILE A 302 18.67 -20.07 3.85
C ILE A 302 17.22 -20.54 3.69
N SER A 303 16.44 -19.76 2.97
CA SER A 303 15.10 -20.13 2.51
C SER A 303 15.12 -20.17 0.98
N SER A 304 14.32 -21.04 0.38
CA SER A 304 14.11 -21.03 -1.07
C SER A 304 12.65 -20.78 -1.37
N SER A 305 12.41 -20.13 -2.50
CA SER A 305 11.09 -19.95 -3.10
C SER A 305 11.17 -20.23 -4.60
N ILE A 306 10.03 -20.63 -5.17
CA ILE A 306 9.85 -20.73 -6.61
C ILE A 306 8.79 -19.71 -6.96
N GLU A 307 9.17 -18.74 -7.77
CA GLU A 307 8.28 -17.66 -8.23
C GLU A 307 7.87 -17.96 -9.67
N CYS A 308 6.59 -17.81 -9.96
CA CYS A 308 6.04 -17.99 -11.28
C CYS A 308 5.47 -16.67 -11.80
N THR A 309 5.81 -16.30 -13.02
CA THR A 309 5.33 -15.08 -13.66
C THR A 309 4.87 -15.40 -15.08
N VAL A 310 3.64 -15.02 -15.41
CA VAL A 310 3.14 -15.06 -16.78
C VAL A 310 3.70 -13.86 -17.53
N ILE A 311 4.67 -14.09 -18.42
CA ILE A 311 5.24 -13.06 -19.28
C ILE A 311 4.27 -12.71 -20.40
N GLN A 312 3.65 -13.71 -21.04
CA GLN A 312 2.66 -13.49 -22.08
C GLN A 312 1.34 -14.19 -21.81
N PRO A 313 0.21 -13.50 -22.05
CA PRO A 313 0.12 -12.16 -22.66
C PRO A 313 0.55 -11.03 -21.71
N ASN A 314 1.53 -10.23 -22.15
CA ASN A 314 2.18 -9.22 -21.31
C ASN A 314 1.25 -8.04 -21.16
N ASN A 315 0.40 -8.05 -20.14
CA ASN A 315 -0.39 -6.90 -19.77
C ASN A 315 0.16 -6.31 -18.47
N PRO A 316 0.98 -5.25 -18.51
CA PRO A 316 1.49 -4.61 -17.30
C PRO A 316 0.37 -4.00 -16.42
N LYS A 317 -0.89 -3.95 -16.90
CA LYS A 317 -2.06 -3.50 -16.13
C LYS A 317 -2.79 -4.64 -15.42
N LEU A 318 -2.61 -5.89 -15.83
CA LEU A 318 -3.15 -7.08 -15.17
C LEU A 318 -2.06 -8.16 -15.13
N PRO A 319 -1.19 -8.16 -14.10
CA PRO A 319 -0.27 -9.27 -13.91
C PRO A 319 -1.10 -10.53 -13.64
N LEU A 320 -1.06 -11.47 -14.58
CA LEU A 320 -1.69 -12.78 -14.42
C LEU A 320 -0.83 -13.62 -13.48
N SER A 321 -1.44 -14.16 -12.43
CA SER A 321 -0.79 -15.20 -11.63
C SER A 321 -0.74 -16.48 -12.44
N CYS A 322 0.28 -17.31 -12.22
CA CYS A 322 0.28 -18.65 -12.79
C CYS A 322 -0.86 -19.52 -12.24
N ASP A 323 -1.40 -19.17 -11.07
CA ASP A 323 -2.59 -19.81 -10.49
C ASP A 323 -3.88 -19.44 -11.24
N ASP A 324 -3.86 -18.39 -12.07
CA ASP A 324 -4.99 -17.99 -12.92
C ASP A 324 -4.99 -18.71 -14.29
N LEU A 325 -3.94 -19.48 -14.59
CA LEU A 325 -3.86 -20.26 -15.81
C LEU A 325 -4.80 -21.45 -15.72
N SER A 326 -5.62 -21.65 -16.75
CA SER A 326 -6.49 -22.82 -16.85
C SER A 326 -6.35 -23.51 -18.19
N GLY A 327 -6.30 -24.83 -18.14
CA GLY A 327 -6.34 -25.74 -19.27
C GLY A 327 -7.76 -26.00 -19.79
N GLU A 328 -8.79 -25.48 -19.12
CA GLU A 328 -10.17 -25.41 -19.64
C GLU A 328 -10.38 -24.27 -20.66
N SER A 329 -9.29 -23.62 -21.08
CA SER A 329 -9.32 -22.57 -22.09
C SER A 329 -10.04 -23.02 -23.36
N SER A 330 -11.07 -22.26 -23.74
CA SER A 330 -11.71 -22.42 -25.05
C SER A 330 -11.13 -21.42 -26.02
N ARG A 331 -10.85 -21.85 -27.25
CA ARG A 331 -10.43 -20.92 -28.30
C ARG A 331 -11.53 -19.95 -28.68
N SER A 332 -12.80 -20.33 -28.54
CA SER A 332 -13.96 -19.50 -28.90
C SER A 332 -14.86 -19.31 -27.69
N CYS A 333 -15.33 -18.08 -27.45
CA CYS A 333 -16.21 -17.79 -26.31
C CYS A 333 -17.46 -18.69 -26.33
N PRO A 334 -17.65 -19.57 -25.32
CA PRO A 334 -18.74 -20.52 -25.30
C PRO A 334 -20.12 -19.86 -25.21
N ALA A 335 -21.11 -20.44 -25.89
CA ALA A 335 -22.51 -19.96 -25.88
C ALA A 335 -23.16 -19.92 -24.48
N THR A 336 -22.60 -20.65 -23.52
CA THR A 336 -23.09 -20.74 -22.14
C THR A 336 -22.43 -19.73 -21.20
N THR A 337 -21.57 -18.86 -21.71
CA THR A 337 -20.82 -17.88 -20.92
C THR A 337 -21.12 -16.46 -21.37
N GLU A 338 -20.75 -15.50 -20.54
CA GLU A 338 -20.76 -14.09 -20.86
C GLU A 338 -19.32 -13.59 -21.06
N LEU A 339 -19.08 -12.83 -22.13
CA LEU A 339 -17.83 -12.12 -22.31
C LEU A 339 -17.76 -10.96 -21.33
N LEU A 340 -16.67 -10.88 -20.57
CA LEU A 340 -16.41 -9.78 -19.65
C LEU A 340 -15.37 -8.80 -20.17
N ALA A 341 -14.33 -9.32 -20.80
CA ALA A 341 -13.31 -8.51 -21.44
C ALA A 341 -12.73 -9.24 -22.65
N ALA A 342 -12.42 -8.49 -23.70
CA ALA A 342 -11.65 -8.96 -24.84
C ALA A 342 -10.37 -8.14 -24.98
N PHE A 343 -9.25 -8.80 -25.20
CA PHE A 343 -7.95 -8.16 -25.36
C PHE A 343 -7.50 -8.32 -26.81
N LEU A 344 -7.52 -7.22 -27.54
CA LEU A 344 -7.21 -7.18 -28.97
C LEU A 344 -5.79 -6.69 -29.19
N ARG A 345 -4.94 -7.48 -29.82
CA ARG A 345 -3.59 -7.07 -30.21
C ARG A 345 -3.64 -6.32 -31.53
N TYR A 346 -2.98 -5.16 -31.58
CA TYR A 346 -2.80 -4.42 -32.81
C TYR A 346 -1.65 -4.98 -33.65
N ASP A 347 -1.92 -5.33 -34.91
CA ASP A 347 -0.96 -6.01 -35.80
C ASP A 347 -0.04 -5.08 -36.61
N GLY A 348 -0.28 -3.76 -36.55
CA GLY A 348 0.48 -2.75 -37.29
C GLY A 348 0.09 -2.58 -38.76
N SER A 349 -0.99 -3.24 -39.23
CA SER A 349 -1.40 -3.20 -40.64
C SER A 349 -1.91 -1.84 -41.12
N LEU A 350 -2.20 -0.91 -40.21
CA LEU A 350 -2.69 0.44 -40.50
C LEU A 350 -1.68 1.55 -40.13
N GLY A 351 -0.47 1.20 -39.72
CA GLY A 351 0.55 2.13 -39.24
C GLY A 351 1.26 1.65 -37.97
N ASP A 352 2.25 2.42 -37.49
CA ASP A 352 2.98 2.08 -36.25
C ASP A 352 2.12 2.33 -35.00
N THR A 353 1.21 3.29 -35.08
CA THR A 353 0.29 3.68 -34.00
C THR A 353 -1.06 4.06 -34.62
N VAL A 354 -2.15 3.71 -33.95
CA VAL A 354 -3.53 4.12 -34.29
C VAL A 354 -4.29 4.55 -33.05
N PHE A 355 -5.29 5.41 -33.20
CA PHE A 355 -6.25 5.71 -32.15
C PHE A 355 -7.45 4.77 -32.26
N VAL A 356 -7.71 3.99 -31.21
CA VAL A 356 -8.83 3.03 -31.17
C VAL A 356 -9.93 3.61 -30.29
N ASN A 357 -11.11 3.81 -30.86
CA ASN A 357 -12.30 4.33 -30.20
C ASN A 357 -13.44 3.28 -30.22
N PRO A 358 -13.64 2.53 -29.13
CA PRO A 358 -14.78 1.63 -28.99
C PRO A 358 -16.05 2.41 -28.59
N ILE A 359 -17.16 2.14 -29.26
CA ILE A 359 -18.45 2.81 -29.05
C ILE A 359 -19.53 1.77 -28.80
N CYS A 360 -20.33 1.96 -27.75
CA CYS A 360 -21.55 1.20 -27.48
C CYS A 360 -22.78 2.09 -27.49
N GLY A 361 -23.66 1.92 -28.47
CA GLY A 361 -24.85 2.76 -28.62
C GLY A 361 -24.47 4.24 -28.72
N LYS A 362 -24.87 5.05 -27.72
CA LYS A 362 -24.52 6.47 -27.61
C LYS A 362 -23.32 6.75 -26.70
N ASN A 363 -22.78 5.73 -26.04
CA ASN A 363 -21.71 5.86 -25.08
C ASN A 363 -20.37 5.54 -25.76
N GLU A 364 -19.43 6.47 -25.68
CA GLU A 364 -18.05 6.24 -26.09
C GLU A 364 -17.27 5.62 -24.92
N PHE A 365 -16.52 4.55 -25.18
CA PHE A 365 -15.50 4.10 -24.25
C PHE A 365 -14.26 4.98 -24.37
N PHE A 366 -13.38 4.92 -23.37
CA PHE A 366 -12.13 5.68 -23.41
C PHE A 366 -11.27 5.24 -24.60
N GLY A 367 -11.22 6.09 -25.63
CA GLY A 367 -10.34 5.93 -26.78
C GLY A 367 -8.88 6.10 -26.36
N LYS A 368 -7.97 5.41 -27.05
CA LYS A 368 -6.53 5.53 -26.78
C LYS A 368 -5.69 5.27 -28.03
N PHE A 369 -4.48 5.82 -28.04
CA PHE A 369 -3.44 5.39 -28.96
C PHE A 369 -2.92 4.00 -28.60
N VAL A 370 -2.63 3.22 -29.64
CA VAL A 370 -2.19 1.82 -29.56
C VAL A 370 -1.10 1.61 -30.59
N SER A 371 0.06 1.16 -30.15
CA SER A 371 1.20 0.85 -31.02
C SER A 371 1.20 -0.61 -31.46
N THR A 372 1.92 -0.92 -32.54
CA THR A 372 2.06 -2.32 -33.03
C THR A 372 2.51 -3.26 -31.90
N GLY A 373 1.76 -4.36 -31.72
CA GLY A 373 1.98 -5.35 -30.67
C GLY A 373 1.32 -5.02 -29.32
N GLU A 374 0.82 -3.80 -29.12
CA GLU A 374 0.08 -3.45 -27.90
C GLU A 374 -1.35 -4.00 -27.92
N HIS A 375 -1.92 -4.14 -26.72
CA HIS A 375 -3.27 -4.65 -26.53
C HIS A 375 -4.28 -3.53 -26.24
N VAL A 376 -5.46 -3.66 -26.84
CA VAL A 376 -6.67 -2.90 -26.51
C VAL A 376 -7.56 -3.77 -25.66
N GLU A 377 -7.88 -3.29 -24.46
CA GLU A 377 -8.85 -3.94 -23.59
C GLU A 377 -10.23 -3.39 -23.91
N LEU A 378 -11.16 -4.29 -24.22
CA LEU A 378 -12.58 -4.01 -24.38
C LEU A 378 -13.33 -4.63 -23.21
N ASN A 379 -13.80 -3.80 -22.27
CA ASN A 379 -14.60 -4.27 -21.15
C ASN A 379 -16.08 -4.32 -21.53
N THR A 380 -16.66 -5.53 -21.56
CA THR A 380 -18.01 -5.80 -22.06
C THR A 380 -19.03 -6.03 -20.95
N ARG A 381 -18.61 -6.02 -19.66
CA ARG A 381 -19.53 -6.15 -18.50
C ARG A 381 -20.47 -4.94 -18.34
N ALA A 382 -20.32 -3.93 -19.18
CA ALA A 382 -21.21 -2.80 -19.31
C ALA A 382 -22.53 -3.22 -20.03
N LYS A 383 -23.16 -4.33 -19.61
CA LYS A 383 -24.42 -4.84 -20.18
C LYS A 383 -25.55 -3.81 -20.10
N ASP A 384 -25.49 -2.93 -19.11
CA ASP A 384 -26.39 -1.78 -18.95
C ASP A 384 -26.07 -0.61 -19.89
N PHE A 385 -24.90 -0.59 -20.55
CA PHE A 385 -24.44 0.53 -21.39
C PHE A 385 -24.62 0.32 -22.88
N CYS A 386 -24.65 -0.94 -23.34
CA CYS A 386 -24.65 -1.27 -24.75
C CYS A 386 -26.03 -1.64 -25.31
N ASP A 387 -27.11 -1.64 -24.50
CA ASP A 387 -28.50 -1.96 -24.87
C ASP A 387 -28.68 -3.23 -25.74
N GLY A 388 -27.71 -4.15 -25.71
CA GLY A 388 -27.67 -5.33 -26.58
C GLY A 388 -27.31 -5.04 -28.06
N GLU A 389 -26.97 -3.81 -28.43
CA GLU A 389 -26.66 -3.39 -29.81
C GLU A 389 -25.23 -3.77 -30.28
N GLY A 390 -24.41 -4.37 -29.41
CA GLY A 390 -23.02 -4.70 -29.70
C GLY A 390 -22.09 -3.49 -29.57
N ILE A 391 -20.82 -3.68 -29.92
CA ILE A 391 -19.78 -2.64 -29.87
C ILE A 391 -19.32 -2.30 -31.29
N THR A 392 -19.15 -1.03 -31.60
CA THR A 392 -18.52 -0.55 -32.83
C THR A 392 -17.12 -0.07 -32.52
N ILE A 393 -16.09 -0.64 -33.15
CA ILE A 393 -14.70 -0.25 -32.94
C ILE A 393 -14.28 0.61 -34.13
N ASN A 394 -14.08 1.90 -33.89
CA ASN A 394 -13.55 2.83 -34.86
C ASN A 394 -12.04 2.99 -34.67
N ILE A 395 -11.30 3.09 -35.76
CA ILE A 395 -9.86 3.21 -35.77
C ILE A 395 -9.48 4.43 -36.59
N TYR A 396 -8.71 5.33 -36.00
CA TYR A 396 -8.30 6.60 -36.59
C TYR A 396 -6.77 6.71 -36.62
N ASP A 397 -6.25 7.58 -37.49
CA ASP A 397 -4.82 7.94 -37.51
C ASP A 397 -4.44 8.98 -36.43
N ALA A 398 -5.42 9.74 -35.93
CA ALA A 398 -5.29 10.73 -34.85
C ALA A 398 -6.50 10.65 -33.89
N ASP A 399 -6.44 11.37 -32.77
CA ASP A 399 -7.56 11.43 -31.82
C ASP A 399 -8.72 12.26 -32.41
N PRO A 400 -9.91 11.68 -32.65
CA PRO A 400 -11.04 12.40 -33.24
C PRO A 400 -11.66 13.46 -32.31
N ILE A 401 -11.28 13.51 -31.04
CA ILE A 401 -11.77 14.49 -30.06
C ILE A 401 -10.87 15.73 -30.02
N ASP A 402 -9.61 15.64 -30.46
CA ASP A 402 -8.72 16.80 -30.50
C ASP A 402 -9.12 17.74 -31.64
N GLU A 403 -9.70 18.89 -31.31
CA GLU A 403 -10.16 19.90 -32.27
C GLU A 403 -9.02 20.46 -33.15
N ASN A 404 -7.75 20.19 -32.82
CA ASN A 404 -6.59 20.65 -33.56
C ASN A 404 -6.06 19.65 -34.59
N GLU A 405 -6.58 18.42 -34.63
CA GLU A 405 -6.14 17.38 -35.55
C GLU A 405 -7.30 16.83 -36.40
N ASP A 406 -7.14 16.84 -37.73
CA ASP A 406 -8.09 16.21 -38.65
C ASP A 406 -7.93 14.68 -38.59
N ALA A 407 -8.65 14.01 -37.69
CA ALA A 407 -8.63 12.55 -37.58
C ALA A 407 -9.33 11.86 -38.75
N ASN A 408 -8.60 11.05 -39.51
CA ASN A 408 -9.14 10.22 -40.59
C ASN A 408 -9.54 8.85 -40.04
N LEU A 409 -10.78 8.44 -40.31
CA LEU A 409 -11.24 7.09 -40.01
C LEU A 409 -10.54 6.08 -40.95
N LEU A 410 -9.64 5.27 -40.38
CA LEU A 410 -8.92 4.20 -41.07
C LEU A 410 -9.76 2.93 -41.22
N GLY A 411 -10.66 2.67 -40.27
CA GLY A 411 -11.53 1.51 -40.28
C GLY A 411 -12.62 1.55 -39.22
N SER A 412 -13.71 0.81 -39.45
CA SER A 412 -14.80 0.65 -38.50
C SER A 412 -15.40 -0.75 -38.60
N GLN A 413 -15.64 -1.40 -37.47
CA GLN A 413 -16.25 -2.72 -37.44
C GLN A 413 -17.16 -2.89 -36.21
N GLY A 414 -18.37 -3.36 -36.46
CA GLY A 414 -19.29 -3.80 -35.40
C GLY A 414 -19.00 -5.23 -34.96
N ALA A 415 -19.04 -5.48 -33.66
CA ALA A 415 -18.88 -6.79 -33.04
C ALA A 415 -20.00 -7.04 -32.01
N SER A 416 -20.62 -8.23 -32.06
CA SER A 416 -21.56 -8.65 -31.02
C SER A 416 -20.80 -8.97 -29.74
N ILE A 417 -21.21 -8.41 -28.59
CA ILE A 417 -20.62 -8.72 -27.28
C ILE A 417 -21.13 -10.04 -26.68
N ALA A 418 -22.16 -10.65 -27.28
CA ALA A 418 -22.70 -11.94 -26.84
C ALA A 418 -21.75 -13.09 -27.17
N CYS A 419 -21.80 -14.16 -26.38
CA CYS A 419 -21.17 -15.43 -26.72
C CYS A 419 -22.22 -16.43 -27.27
N PRO A 420 -21.93 -17.17 -28.35
CA PRO A 420 -20.72 -17.08 -29.15
C PRO A 420 -20.79 -15.84 -30.06
N GLY A 421 -19.73 -15.04 -30.04
CA GLY A 421 -19.57 -13.85 -30.88
C GLY A 421 -18.42 -14.02 -31.87
N PRO A 422 -17.82 -12.93 -32.38
CA PRO A 422 -16.58 -13.03 -33.17
C PRO A 422 -15.35 -13.44 -32.33
N TRP A 423 -15.55 -13.72 -31.03
CA TRP A 423 -14.54 -13.94 -30.00
C TRP A 423 -13.87 -15.31 -30.07
N THR A 424 -13.18 -15.57 -31.18
CA THR A 424 -12.24 -16.69 -31.31
C THR A 424 -10.81 -16.16 -31.29
N ILE A 425 -9.96 -16.72 -30.44
CA ILE A 425 -8.55 -16.32 -30.34
C ILE A 425 -7.85 -16.53 -31.69
N GLY A 426 -7.26 -15.45 -32.18
CA GLY A 426 -6.64 -15.34 -33.50
C GLY A 426 -7.53 -14.72 -34.58
N ASN A 427 -8.81 -14.45 -34.31
CA ASN A 427 -9.68 -13.76 -35.27
C ASN A 427 -9.40 -12.27 -35.25
N THR A 428 -9.39 -11.66 -36.45
CA THR A 428 -9.49 -10.20 -36.61
C THR A 428 -10.89 -9.73 -36.22
N ILE A 429 -10.99 -8.96 -35.13
CA ILE A 429 -12.26 -8.42 -34.61
C ILE A 429 -12.59 -7.07 -35.26
N ALA A 430 -11.57 -6.28 -35.56
CA ALA A 430 -11.66 -5.01 -36.29
C ALA A 430 -10.39 -4.83 -37.13
N PRO A 431 -10.34 -3.92 -38.12
CA PRO A 431 -9.18 -3.75 -38.99
C PRO A 431 -7.86 -3.59 -38.21
N GLY A 432 -6.93 -4.53 -38.37
CA GLY A 432 -5.66 -4.56 -37.65
C GLY A 432 -5.72 -4.95 -36.17
N LEU A 433 -6.88 -5.32 -35.64
CA LEU A 433 -7.07 -5.76 -34.24
C LEU A 433 -7.47 -7.23 -34.20
N GLU A 434 -6.56 -8.07 -33.71
CA GLU A 434 -6.73 -9.53 -33.56
C GLU A 434 -7.05 -9.88 -32.10
N LEU A 435 -8.01 -10.77 -31.85
CA LEU A 435 -8.29 -11.24 -30.50
C LEU A 435 -7.11 -12.09 -30.00
N ALA A 436 -6.38 -11.58 -29.02
CA ALA A 436 -5.29 -12.30 -28.39
C ALA A 436 -5.82 -13.25 -27.29
N TYR A 437 -6.72 -12.76 -26.45
CA TYR A 437 -7.34 -13.53 -25.37
C TYR A 437 -8.60 -12.84 -24.86
N TYR A 438 -9.39 -13.56 -24.07
CA TYR A 438 -10.62 -13.01 -23.49
C TYR A 438 -10.89 -13.56 -22.08
N VAL A 439 -11.67 -12.79 -21.32
CA VAL A 439 -12.18 -13.19 -20.01
C VAL A 439 -13.67 -13.44 -20.14
N SER A 440 -14.10 -14.60 -19.66
CA SER A 440 -15.50 -14.99 -19.63
C SER A 440 -15.96 -15.33 -18.23
N THR A 441 -17.26 -15.36 -18.02
CA THR A 441 -17.88 -15.87 -16.79
C THR A 441 -19.09 -16.74 -17.12
N ALA A 442 -19.32 -17.76 -16.30
CA ALA A 442 -20.52 -18.62 -16.39
C ALA A 442 -21.59 -18.26 -15.34
N ASP A 443 -21.29 -17.36 -14.41
CA ASP A 443 -22.09 -17.13 -13.19
C ASP A 443 -22.34 -15.64 -12.90
N ASN A 444 -22.48 -14.84 -13.96
CA ASN A 444 -22.68 -13.39 -13.90
C ASN A 444 -21.50 -12.63 -13.24
N GLY A 445 -20.30 -13.19 -13.33
CA GLY A 445 -19.04 -12.59 -12.89
C GLY A 445 -18.81 -12.71 -11.39
N LEU A 446 -19.25 -13.82 -10.79
CA LEU A 446 -18.75 -14.28 -9.50
C LEU A 446 -17.41 -14.99 -9.67
N THR A 447 -17.23 -15.71 -10.79
CA THR A 447 -15.98 -16.31 -11.22
C THR A 447 -15.57 -15.79 -12.60
N PHE A 448 -14.26 -15.77 -12.82
CA PHE A 448 -13.64 -15.29 -14.04
C PHE A 448 -12.77 -16.39 -14.61
N THR A 449 -12.94 -16.67 -15.90
CA THR A 449 -12.09 -17.61 -16.63
C THR A 449 -11.32 -16.82 -17.67
N TYR A 450 -10.01 -16.81 -17.53
CA TYR A 450 -9.13 -16.26 -18.56
C TYR A 450 -8.86 -17.33 -19.62
N ASN A 451 -9.15 -17.00 -20.87
CA ASN A 451 -9.03 -17.93 -21.99
C ASN A 451 -7.85 -17.49 -22.87
N PHE A 452 -6.77 -18.28 -22.81
CA PHE A 452 -5.60 -18.15 -23.68
C PHE A 452 -5.31 -19.49 -24.35
N VAL A 453 -4.75 -19.49 -25.56
CA VAL A 453 -4.30 -20.73 -26.22
C VAL A 453 -2.94 -21.17 -25.70
N GLU A 454 -2.06 -20.19 -25.47
CA GLU A 454 -0.71 -20.39 -24.97
C GLU A 454 -0.34 -19.26 -24.01
N ALA A 455 0.56 -19.56 -23.08
CA ALA A 455 1.12 -18.60 -22.15
C ALA A 455 2.64 -18.75 -22.13
N GLU A 456 3.36 -17.62 -22.19
CA GLU A 456 4.80 -17.61 -21.92
C GLU A 456 4.99 -17.44 -20.42
N VAL A 457 5.54 -18.45 -19.76
CA VAL A 457 5.69 -18.51 -18.30
C VAL A 457 7.17 -18.53 -17.95
N GLN A 458 7.55 -17.68 -16.99
CA GLN A 458 8.87 -17.69 -16.38
C GLN A 458 8.81 -18.22 -14.95
N ILE A 459 9.69 -19.17 -14.67
CA ILE A 459 9.91 -19.74 -13.35
C ILE A 459 11.26 -19.26 -12.84
N ASN A 460 11.24 -18.55 -11.71
CA ASN A 460 12.43 -18.08 -11.02
C ASN A 460 12.63 -18.94 -9.77
N TYR A 461 13.80 -19.58 -9.68
CA TYR A 461 14.23 -20.31 -8.51
C TYR A 461 15.06 -19.36 -7.65
N VAL A 462 14.52 -18.98 -6.49
CA VAL A 462 15.06 -17.92 -5.65
C VAL A 462 15.59 -18.51 -4.35
N ALA A 463 16.75 -18.02 -3.92
CA ALA A 463 17.26 -18.24 -2.57
C ALA A 463 17.25 -16.93 -1.80
N PHE A 464 16.80 -16.98 -0.56
CA PHE A 464 16.74 -15.87 0.38
C PHE A 464 17.60 -16.15 1.59
N ASN A 465 18.46 -15.19 1.94
CA ASN A 465 19.23 -15.22 3.17
C ASN A 465 18.46 -14.49 4.28
N SER A 466 17.64 -15.21 5.06
CA SER A 466 16.95 -14.63 6.22
C SER A 466 17.89 -14.30 7.39
N GLY A 467 19.11 -14.84 7.35
CA GLY A 467 20.14 -14.65 8.35
C GLY A 467 20.73 -13.23 8.38
N ARG A 468 21.50 -12.97 9.44
CA ARG A 468 22.26 -11.71 9.62
C ARG A 468 23.67 -11.77 9.02
N THR A 469 24.12 -12.95 8.65
CA THR A 469 25.45 -13.18 8.07
C THR A 469 25.28 -13.46 6.58
N PRO A 470 26.12 -12.92 5.68
CA PRO A 470 26.13 -13.34 4.29
C PRO A 470 26.27 -14.86 4.18
N LEU A 471 25.70 -15.45 3.14
CA LEU A 471 25.80 -16.89 2.85
C LEU A 471 26.33 -17.10 1.44
N THR A 472 27.02 -18.22 1.22
CA THR A 472 27.46 -18.66 -0.10
C THR A 472 26.59 -19.82 -0.54
N VAL A 473 25.93 -19.71 -1.71
CA VAL A 473 25.22 -20.85 -2.31
C VAL A 473 26.24 -21.80 -2.90
N THR A 474 26.37 -22.98 -2.29
CA THR A 474 27.37 -23.99 -2.65
C THR A 474 26.88 -24.95 -3.72
N GLY A 475 25.56 -25.06 -3.91
CA GLY A 475 24.96 -25.94 -4.90
C GLY A 475 23.48 -26.16 -4.64
N GLY A 476 23.00 -27.30 -5.15
CA GLY A 476 21.60 -27.69 -5.08
C GLY A 476 21.08 -28.14 -6.45
N SER A 477 19.83 -28.56 -6.49
CA SER A 477 19.16 -29.05 -7.70
C SER A 477 17.80 -28.42 -7.90
N TYR A 478 17.38 -28.33 -9.14
CA TYR A 478 16.03 -27.94 -9.52
C TYR A 478 15.43 -28.93 -10.50
N ASN A 479 14.13 -29.11 -10.40
CA ASN A 479 13.34 -29.94 -11.28
C ASN A 479 12.12 -29.14 -11.74
N GLY A 480 11.77 -29.29 -13.01
CA GLY A 480 10.55 -28.79 -13.61
C GLY A 480 10.04 -29.82 -14.60
N ASP A 481 8.72 -30.06 -14.59
CA ASP A 481 8.07 -30.91 -15.59
C ASP A 481 8.24 -30.34 -17.01
N SER A 482 8.35 -31.21 -18.02
CA SER A 482 8.45 -30.79 -19.43
C SER A 482 7.28 -29.87 -19.80
N PRO A 483 7.50 -28.70 -20.43
CA PRO A 483 8.68 -28.33 -21.22
C PRO A 483 9.83 -27.65 -20.45
N PHE A 484 9.70 -27.48 -19.13
CA PHE A 484 10.74 -26.86 -18.32
C PHE A 484 11.94 -27.78 -18.13
N THR A 485 13.07 -27.17 -17.81
CA THR A 485 14.36 -27.84 -17.63
C THR A 485 14.55 -28.29 -16.19
N SER A 486 15.35 -29.35 -16.02
CA SER A 486 15.83 -29.81 -14.72
C SER A 486 17.37 -29.79 -14.72
N GLY A 487 18.00 -29.53 -13.58
CA GLY A 487 19.45 -29.42 -13.48
C GLY A 487 19.94 -29.10 -12.07
N ASP A 488 21.18 -28.61 -11.99
CA ASP A 488 21.83 -28.21 -10.74
C ASP A 488 22.14 -26.71 -10.74
N PHE A 489 22.05 -26.04 -9.58
CA PHE A 489 22.28 -24.58 -9.47
C PHE A 489 23.74 -24.15 -9.64
N GLY A 490 24.70 -25.08 -9.60
CA GLY A 490 26.12 -24.74 -9.50
C GLY A 490 26.42 -23.85 -8.29
N ALA A 491 27.65 -23.35 -8.18
CA ALA A 491 27.98 -22.35 -7.17
C ALA A 491 27.50 -20.97 -7.65
N ALA A 492 26.50 -20.39 -6.97
CA ALA A 492 25.80 -19.17 -7.44
C ALA A 492 26.28 -17.86 -6.78
N GLY A 493 27.34 -17.91 -5.98
CA GLY A 493 27.95 -16.73 -5.34
C GLY A 493 27.43 -16.45 -3.92
N ASN A 494 27.69 -15.24 -3.43
CA ASN A 494 27.33 -14.82 -2.07
C ASN A 494 26.01 -14.02 -2.07
N ILE A 495 25.06 -14.44 -1.24
CA ILE A 495 23.85 -13.69 -0.93
C ILE A 495 24.09 -12.92 0.37
N VAL A 496 24.03 -11.59 0.31
CA VAL A 496 24.22 -10.75 1.51
C VAL A 496 23.07 -10.97 2.50
N ALA A 497 23.28 -10.55 3.75
CA ALA A 497 22.28 -10.73 4.80
C ALA A 497 20.96 -10.02 4.47
N ARG A 498 19.84 -10.73 4.65
CA ARG A 498 18.46 -10.23 4.39
C ARG A 498 18.22 -9.83 2.93
N ASP A 499 18.80 -10.57 2.01
CA ASP A 499 18.68 -10.34 0.58
C ASP A 499 18.33 -11.64 -0.15
N GLN A 500 17.85 -11.51 -1.38
CA GLN A 500 17.48 -12.62 -2.24
C GLN A 500 18.26 -12.62 -3.55
N GLN A 501 18.43 -13.80 -4.14
CA GLN A 501 19.05 -13.96 -5.44
C GLN A 501 18.29 -14.98 -6.26
N VAL A 502 17.98 -14.63 -7.51
CA VAL A 502 17.49 -15.58 -8.52
C VAL A 502 18.68 -16.45 -8.94
N LEU A 503 18.62 -17.73 -8.60
CA LEU A 503 19.67 -18.70 -8.92
C LEU A 503 19.55 -19.20 -10.36
N LYS A 504 18.31 -19.33 -10.83
CA LYS A 504 17.98 -19.79 -12.18
C LYS A 504 16.64 -19.22 -12.60
N SER A 505 16.55 -18.79 -13.84
CA SER A 505 15.29 -18.56 -14.54
C SER A 505 15.14 -19.56 -15.68
N ASP A 506 13.94 -20.07 -15.86
CA ASP A 506 13.52 -20.84 -17.03
C ASP A 506 12.24 -20.23 -17.61
N THR A 507 12.21 -20.00 -18.92
CA THR A 507 11.10 -19.36 -19.61
C THR A 507 10.66 -20.26 -20.74
N GLN A 508 9.39 -20.67 -20.71
CA GLN A 508 8.81 -21.57 -21.68
C GLN A 508 7.43 -21.09 -22.12
N VAL A 509 7.07 -21.39 -23.36
CA VAL A 509 5.69 -21.25 -23.84
C VAL A 509 4.96 -22.57 -23.58
N ILE A 510 3.92 -22.52 -22.77
CA ILE A 510 3.04 -23.66 -22.49
C ILE A 510 1.74 -23.53 -23.29
N GLN A 511 1.31 -24.63 -23.91
CA GLN A 511 0.01 -24.72 -24.54
C GLN A 511 -1.03 -25.01 -23.46
N LEU A 512 -2.07 -24.19 -23.36
CA LEU A 512 -3.16 -24.35 -22.38
C LEU A 512 -4.35 -25.11 -22.98
N GLU A 513 -4.57 -25.00 -24.28
CA GLU A 513 -5.72 -25.61 -24.94
C GLU A 513 -5.72 -27.14 -24.76
N GLY A 514 -6.78 -27.67 -24.16
CA GLY A 514 -6.95 -29.11 -23.93
C GLY A 514 -6.05 -29.70 -22.85
N LYS A 515 -5.53 -28.87 -21.93
CA LYS A 515 -4.67 -29.28 -20.82
C LYS A 515 -5.35 -29.28 -19.45
N ALA A 516 -6.68 -29.18 -19.41
CA ALA A 516 -7.43 -29.27 -18.15
C ALA A 516 -7.08 -30.55 -17.35
N GLY A 517 -6.85 -30.39 -16.06
CA GLY A 517 -6.42 -31.43 -15.13
C GLY A 517 -4.95 -31.83 -15.24
N THR A 518 -4.11 -31.05 -15.94
CA THR A 518 -2.66 -31.29 -15.98
C THR A 518 -1.95 -30.40 -14.97
N SER A 519 -0.89 -30.93 -14.35
CA SER A 519 -0.09 -30.22 -13.35
C SER A 519 1.36 -30.15 -13.84
N PHE A 520 1.99 -28.99 -13.72
CA PHE A 520 3.43 -28.82 -13.89
C PHE A 520 4.05 -28.61 -12.51
N ASN A 521 4.83 -29.60 -12.08
CA ASN A 521 5.47 -29.59 -10.77
C ASN A 521 6.89 -29.04 -10.88
N PHE A 522 7.24 -28.20 -9.92
CA PHE A 522 8.54 -27.60 -9.77
C PHE A 522 9.08 -27.90 -8.39
N PHE A 523 10.36 -28.24 -8.32
CA PHE A 523 11.05 -28.51 -7.08
C PHE A 523 12.42 -27.83 -7.11
N ALA A 524 12.85 -27.32 -5.97
CA ALA A 524 14.19 -26.78 -5.78
C ALA A 524 14.74 -27.20 -4.42
N ALA A 525 15.95 -27.74 -4.40
CA ALA A 525 16.76 -27.92 -3.21
C ALA A 525 17.98 -27.00 -3.33
N VAL A 526 18.20 -26.13 -2.34
CA VAL A 526 19.32 -25.18 -2.33
C VAL A 526 20.22 -25.49 -1.14
N ASP A 527 21.51 -25.63 -1.41
CA ASP A 527 22.56 -25.83 -0.41
C ASP A 527 23.40 -24.56 -0.28
N GLY A 528 23.53 -24.07 0.96
CA GLY A 528 24.33 -22.91 1.30
C GLY A 528 25.29 -23.18 2.45
N THR A 529 26.26 -22.29 2.61
CA THR A 529 27.12 -22.21 3.80
C THR A 529 27.18 -20.79 4.31
N SER A 530 27.23 -20.58 5.62
CA SER A 530 27.42 -19.23 6.15
C SER A 530 28.80 -18.71 5.74
N ALA A 531 28.87 -17.47 5.24
CA ALA A 531 30.11 -16.85 4.81
C ALA A 531 30.87 -16.25 6.01
N ASN A 532 31.10 -17.08 7.03
CA ASN A 532 31.91 -16.78 8.21
C ASN A 532 32.95 -17.89 8.43
N GLU A 533 33.79 -17.73 9.45
CA GLU A 533 34.87 -18.68 9.75
C GLU A 533 34.41 -20.10 10.10
N PHE A 534 33.12 -20.28 10.45
CA PHE A 534 32.55 -21.57 10.82
C PHE A 534 31.99 -22.34 9.62
N ALA A 535 31.68 -21.66 8.49
CA ALA A 535 31.18 -22.26 7.26
C ALA A 535 30.07 -23.31 7.50
N ILE A 536 29.11 -22.97 8.36
CA ILE A 536 28.06 -23.92 8.76
C ILE A 536 27.16 -24.18 7.54
N PRO A 537 26.92 -25.44 7.14
CA PRO A 537 26.05 -25.74 6.02
C PRO A 537 24.58 -25.59 6.39
N CYS A 538 23.76 -25.19 5.42
CA CYS A 538 22.31 -25.22 5.51
C CYS A 538 21.71 -25.65 4.17
N THR A 539 20.57 -26.36 4.24
CA THR A 539 19.85 -26.84 3.07
C THR A 539 18.38 -26.48 3.23
N THR A 540 17.74 -26.10 2.15
CA THR A 540 16.32 -25.78 2.11
C THR A 540 15.69 -26.32 0.83
N THR A 541 14.39 -26.56 0.87
CA THR A 541 13.63 -27.09 -0.27
C THR A 541 12.36 -26.31 -0.48
N ALA A 542 12.01 -26.07 -1.74
CA ALA A 542 10.75 -25.47 -2.17
C ALA A 542 10.09 -26.34 -3.24
N SER A 543 8.76 -26.31 -3.25
CA SER A 543 7.94 -26.94 -4.27
C SER A 543 6.83 -25.98 -4.71
N TYR A 544 6.52 -25.97 -5.99
CA TYR A 544 5.44 -25.19 -6.58
C TYR A 544 4.77 -26.01 -7.68
N ALA A 545 3.48 -25.84 -7.88
CA ALA A 545 2.76 -26.55 -8.93
C ALA A 545 1.84 -25.56 -9.66
N ILE A 546 1.84 -25.62 -10.99
CA ILE A 546 0.84 -24.95 -11.82
C ILE A 546 -0.21 -26.00 -12.17
N GLU A 547 -1.42 -25.81 -11.68
CA GLU A 547 -2.57 -26.65 -12.00
C GLU A 547 -3.38 -26.00 -13.13
N LEU A 548 -3.54 -26.70 -14.26
CA LEU A 548 -4.32 -26.24 -15.41
C LEU A 548 -5.73 -26.82 -15.42
#